data_AF-A0A285RE86-F1
#
_entry.id   AF-A0A285RE86-F1
#
_cell.length_a   1.000
_cell.length_b   1.000
_cell.length_c   1.000
_cell.angle_alpha   90.00
_cell.angle_beta   90.00
_cell.angle_gamma   90.00
#
_symmetry.space_group_name_H-M   'P 1'
#
loop_
_entity.id
_entity.type
_entity.pdbx_description
1 polymer ?
#
loop_
_entity_poly.entity_id
_entity_poly.type
_entity_poly.pdbx_seq_one_letter_code
_entity_poly.pdbx_strand_id
1 'polypeptide(L)'
;MKTGIGAVSGKFAAILAAGMLLSACSAFQKENMTLTGEITDNGRECVTFRADDGTLYALANKATRFRPGDKVRVTGHGALMTTCTEAETLIVDKIVLLGGESN
;
A
#
# COMPACT_ATOMS: atom_id res chain seq x y z
N MET A 1 46.36 -4.67 0.68
CA MET A 1 45.37 -4.34 1.74
C MET A 1 45.93 -3.20 2.59
N LYS A 2 45.11 -2.14 2.80
CA LYS A 2 45.17 -1.06 3.83
C LYS A 2 46.52 -0.32 3.99
N THR A 3 46.63 0.99 3.78
CA THR A 3 45.86 2.05 4.46
C THR A 3 45.97 3.38 3.72
N GLY A 4 44.87 4.13 3.66
CA GLY A 4 44.87 5.53 3.25
C GLY A 4 43.73 6.27 3.94
N ILE A 5 43.93 6.64 5.20
CA ILE A 5 43.05 7.57 5.92
C ILE A 5 43.74 8.94 5.82
N GLY A 6 43.55 9.60 4.69
CA GLY A 6 43.96 10.99 4.50
C GLY A 6 42.97 11.89 5.23
N ALA A 7 43.46 12.63 6.22
CA ALA A 7 42.71 13.64 6.95
C ALA A 7 42.19 14.71 5.98
N VAL A 8 40.85 14.80 5.81
CA VAL A 8 40.22 15.93 5.14
C VAL A 8 40.07 17.06 6.15
N SER A 9 40.91 18.07 5.97
CA SER A 9 40.97 19.31 6.72
C SER A 9 39.68 20.14 6.54
N GLY A 10 39.35 20.87 7.61
CA GLY A 10 38.07 21.51 7.84
C GLY A 10 37.53 22.39 6.70
N LYS A 11 36.24 22.17 6.41
CA LYS A 11 35.22 23.14 5.95
C LYS A 11 33.91 22.46 5.50
N PHE A 12 33.87 21.12 5.44
CA PHE A 12 32.69 20.35 5.00
C PHE A 12 31.83 19.74 6.13
N ALA A 13 32.04 20.13 7.39
CA ALA A 13 31.29 19.54 8.51
C ALA A 13 29.88 20.14 8.72
N ALA A 14 29.59 21.35 8.21
CA ALA A 14 28.33 22.04 8.48
C ALA A 14 27.17 21.64 7.56
N ILE A 15 27.44 21.13 6.35
CA ILE A 15 26.38 20.79 5.38
C ILE A 15 25.71 19.45 5.74
N LEU A 16 26.42 18.57 6.47
CA LEU A 16 25.90 17.27 6.88
C LEU A 16 24.83 17.34 7.98
N ALA A 17 24.72 18.45 8.71
CA ALA A 17 23.73 18.60 9.78
C ALA A 17 22.36 19.13 9.30
N ALA A 18 22.29 19.85 8.17
CA ALA A 18 21.04 20.44 7.68
C ALA A 18 20.22 19.49 6.78
N GLY A 19 20.85 18.47 6.19
CA GLY A 19 20.16 17.50 5.32
C GLY A 19 19.32 16.46 6.07
N MET A 20 19.55 16.27 7.37
CA MET A 20 18.98 15.15 8.13
C MET A 20 17.63 15.44 8.81
N LEU A 21 17.13 16.68 8.74
CA LEU A 21 15.90 17.11 9.44
C LEU A 21 14.66 17.25 8.53
N LEU A 22 14.79 17.13 7.21
CA LEU A 22 13.69 17.35 6.25
C LEU A 22 12.88 16.09 5.91
N SER A 23 13.21 14.91 6.43
CA SER A 23 12.59 13.64 6.01
C SER A 23 11.46 13.12 6.94
N ALA A 24 11.00 13.91 7.92
CA ALA A 24 10.09 13.41 8.96
C ALA A 24 8.61 13.84 8.81
N CYS A 25 8.19 14.50 7.73
CA CYS A 25 6.86 15.13 7.65
C CYS A 25 6.04 14.71 6.41
N SER A 26 5.91 13.41 6.11
CA SER A 26 4.99 12.95 5.05
C SER A 26 4.02 11.83 5.44
N ALA A 27 4.17 11.18 6.60
CA ALA A 27 3.54 9.88 6.85
C ALA A 27 2.28 9.91 7.75
N PHE A 28 1.42 10.91 7.62
CA PHE A 28 0.03 10.82 8.12
C PHE A 28 -0.93 11.49 7.14
N GLN A 29 -0.72 11.24 5.85
CA GLN A 29 -1.77 11.48 4.89
C GLN A 29 -2.63 10.23 4.87
N LYS A 30 -3.95 10.43 4.92
CA LYS A 30 -4.94 9.41 4.54
C LYS A 30 -4.62 8.99 3.11
N GLU A 31 -3.72 8.02 2.94
CA GLU A 31 -3.12 7.72 1.65
C GLU A 31 -4.14 6.95 0.81
N ASN A 32 -4.77 7.69 -0.09
CA ASN A 32 -5.54 7.11 -1.17
C ASN A 32 -4.57 6.29 -2.03
N MET A 33 -4.73 4.98 -1.98
CA MET A 33 -3.92 4.02 -2.71
C MET A 33 -4.71 3.43 -3.87
N THR A 34 -4.01 3.11 -4.97
CA THR A 34 -4.58 2.35 -6.08
C THR A 34 -3.79 1.08 -6.25
N LEU A 35 -4.45 -0.05 -6.02
CA LEU A 35 -3.86 -1.38 -6.02
C LEU A 35 -4.52 -2.22 -7.11
N THR A 36 -3.73 -3.05 -7.77
CA THR A 36 -4.21 -4.08 -8.69
C THR A 36 -4.05 -5.44 -8.01
N GLY A 37 -4.94 -6.37 -8.34
CA GLY A 37 -4.92 -7.70 -7.76
C GLY A 37 -6.17 -8.50 -8.10
N GLU A 38 -6.52 -9.42 -7.21
CA GLU A 38 -7.61 -10.38 -7.41
C GLU A 38 -8.55 -10.43 -6.21
N ILE A 39 -9.85 -10.54 -6.48
CA ILE A 39 -10.84 -10.85 -5.46
C ILE A 39 -10.68 -12.31 -5.02
N THR A 40 -10.71 -12.55 -3.71
CA THR A 40 -10.50 -13.88 -3.13
C THR A 40 -11.69 -14.33 -2.29
N ASP A 41 -11.78 -15.63 -2.06
CA ASP A 41 -12.82 -16.26 -1.23
C ASP A 41 -12.35 -16.47 0.24
N ASN A 42 -11.35 -15.72 0.69
CA ASN A 42 -10.77 -15.88 2.03
C ASN A 42 -11.55 -15.14 3.13
N GLY A 43 -12.55 -14.34 2.75
CA GLY A 43 -13.30 -13.50 3.66
C GLY A 43 -14.55 -14.19 4.18
N ARG A 44 -14.88 -14.00 5.46
CA ARG A 44 -16.07 -14.57 6.10
C ARG A 44 -17.19 -13.54 6.26
N GLU A 45 -16.80 -12.32 6.57
CA GLU A 45 -17.63 -11.15 6.82
C GLU A 45 -17.55 -10.17 5.65
N CYS A 46 -16.34 -9.91 5.15
CA CYS A 46 -16.08 -8.97 4.06
C CYS A 46 -15.45 -9.65 2.85
N VAL A 47 -15.71 -9.16 1.65
CA VAL A 47 -15.00 -9.61 0.45
C VAL A 47 -13.52 -9.27 0.61
N THR A 48 -12.65 -10.22 0.31
CA THR A 48 -11.20 -10.06 0.42
C THR A 48 -10.59 -9.81 -0.96
N PHE A 49 -9.55 -9.00 -1.00
CA PHE A 49 -8.79 -8.64 -2.18
C PHE A 49 -7.32 -8.87 -1.88
N ARG A 50 -6.64 -9.63 -2.74
CA ARG A 50 -5.20 -9.83 -2.66
C ARG A 50 -4.54 -8.98 -3.74
N ALA A 51 -3.78 -7.99 -3.31
CA ALA A 51 -2.98 -7.16 -4.18
C ALA A 51 -1.86 -7.98 -4.85
N ASP A 52 -1.34 -7.48 -5.97
CA ASP A 52 -0.27 -8.13 -6.72
C ASP A 52 1.05 -8.25 -5.92
N ASP A 53 1.23 -7.42 -4.89
CA ASP A 53 2.35 -7.50 -3.94
C ASP A 53 2.16 -8.62 -2.88
N GLY A 54 1.01 -9.30 -2.91
CA GLY A 54 0.65 -10.38 -1.98
C GLY A 54 -0.13 -9.92 -0.74
N THR A 55 -0.28 -8.62 -0.52
CA THR A 55 -1.00 -8.08 0.65
C THR A 55 -2.49 -8.40 0.55
N LEU A 56 -3.07 -8.89 1.64
CA LEU A 56 -4.49 -9.18 1.73
C LEU A 56 -5.22 -8.00 2.39
N TYR A 57 -6.29 -7.55 1.74
CA TYR A 57 -7.16 -6.48 2.24
C TYR A 57 -8.60 -6.96 2.35
N ALA A 58 -9.33 -6.46 3.35
CA ALA A 58 -10.77 -6.61 3.46
C ALA A 58 -11.47 -5.36 2.90
N LEU A 59 -12.42 -5.55 1.96
CA LEU A 59 -13.11 -4.45 1.29
C LEU A 59 -14.41 -4.10 2.03
N ALA A 60 -14.43 -2.98 2.74
CA ALA A 60 -15.49 -2.66 3.70
C ALA A 60 -16.86 -2.29 3.10
N ASN A 61 -16.91 -1.68 1.91
CA ASN A 61 -18.13 -0.99 1.45
C ASN A 61 -18.50 -1.22 -0.02
N LYS A 62 -17.61 -1.74 -0.87
CA LYS A 62 -17.91 -1.94 -2.30
C LYS A 62 -17.14 -3.12 -2.88
N ALA A 63 -17.74 -4.30 -2.83
CA ALA A 63 -17.18 -5.47 -3.54
C ALA A 63 -18.15 -6.63 -3.80
N THR A 64 -19.39 -6.59 -3.31
CA THR A 64 -20.34 -7.72 -3.42
C THR A 64 -20.69 -8.15 -4.84
N ARG A 65 -20.47 -7.28 -5.83
CA ARG A 65 -20.69 -7.57 -7.25
C ARG A 65 -19.54 -8.32 -7.93
N PHE A 66 -18.37 -8.38 -7.30
CA PHE A 66 -17.21 -9.10 -7.82
C PHE A 66 -17.15 -10.48 -7.20
N ARG A 67 -16.60 -11.42 -7.96
CA ARG A 67 -16.47 -12.81 -7.57
C ARG A 67 -15.02 -13.17 -7.33
N PRO A 68 -14.74 -14.17 -6.47
CA PRO A 68 -13.42 -14.75 -6.38
C PRO A 68 -12.87 -15.11 -7.77
N GLY A 69 -11.63 -14.73 -8.06
CA GLY A 69 -11.01 -14.86 -9.38
C GLY A 69 -11.04 -13.59 -10.24
N ASP A 70 -11.90 -12.61 -9.92
CA ASP A 70 -11.95 -11.36 -10.67
C ASP A 70 -10.65 -10.56 -10.48
N LYS A 71 -9.96 -10.29 -11.61
CA LYS A 71 -8.85 -9.33 -11.64
C LYS A 71 -9.41 -7.92 -11.65
N VAL A 72 -9.05 -7.14 -10.64
CA VAL A 72 -9.59 -5.81 -10.40
C VAL A 72 -8.50 -4.81 -10.09
N ARG A 73 -8.80 -3.54 -10.34
CA ARG A 73 -8.05 -2.41 -9.81
C ARG A 73 -8.92 -1.66 -8.82
N VAL A 74 -8.43 -1.55 -7.58
CA VAL A 74 -9.10 -0.93 -6.44
C VAL A 74 -8.40 0.38 -6.10
N THR A 75 -9.15 1.47 -6.08
CA THR A 75 -8.72 2.74 -5.50
C THR A 75 -9.48 2.94 -4.20
N GLY A 76 -8.78 3.23 -3.12
CA GLY A 76 -9.36 3.35 -1.80
C GLY A 76 -8.38 3.92 -0.79
N HIS A 77 -8.74 3.84 0.48
CA HIS A 77 -7.89 4.29 1.59
C HIS A 77 -8.07 3.38 2.80
N GLY A 78 -6.99 3.26 3.59
CA GLY A 78 -7.00 2.46 4.80
C GLY A 78 -7.99 2.99 5.83
N ALA A 79 -8.60 2.10 6.58
CA ALA A 79 -9.49 2.44 7.69
C ALA A 79 -9.08 1.69 8.96
N LEU A 80 -8.94 2.45 10.05
CA LEU A 80 -8.74 1.92 11.39
C LEU A 80 -10.14 1.71 12.01
N MET A 81 -10.35 0.57 12.67
CA MET A 81 -11.61 0.17 13.34
C MET A 81 -12.78 -0.12 12.39
N THR A 82 -12.77 -1.30 11.76
CA THR A 82 -13.91 -1.77 10.96
C THR A 82 -14.45 -3.10 11.49
N THR A 83 -15.61 -3.52 10.97
CA THR A 83 -16.20 -4.82 11.27
C THR A 83 -15.49 -5.97 10.55
N CYS A 84 -14.62 -5.69 9.57
CA CYS A 84 -13.89 -6.74 8.86
C CYS A 84 -12.68 -7.15 9.69
N THR A 85 -12.67 -8.38 10.20
CA THR A 85 -11.62 -8.88 11.11
C THR A 85 -10.54 -9.71 10.42
N GLU A 86 -10.71 -10.01 9.12
CA GLU A 86 -9.88 -10.98 8.41
C GLU A 86 -8.56 -10.41 7.90
N ALA A 87 -8.50 -9.09 7.68
CA ALA A 87 -7.35 -8.42 7.07
C ALA A 87 -7.36 -6.91 7.34
N GLU A 88 -6.29 -6.23 6.92
CA GLU A 88 -6.26 -4.77 6.88
C GLU A 88 -7.43 -4.24 6.04
N THR A 89 -8.17 -3.26 6.57
CA THR A 89 -9.38 -2.81 5.92
C THR A 89 -9.12 -1.68 4.93
N LEU A 90 -9.65 -1.85 3.73
CA LEU A 90 -9.63 -0.85 2.67
C LEU A 90 -11.05 -0.38 2.38
N ILE A 91 -11.31 0.92 2.57
CA ILE A 91 -12.53 1.56 2.10
C ILE A 91 -12.37 1.81 0.60
N VAL A 92 -13.28 1.27 -0.19
CA VAL A 92 -13.23 1.34 -1.65
C VAL A 92 -13.91 2.61 -2.14
N ASP A 93 -13.12 3.47 -2.78
CA ASP A 93 -13.63 4.64 -3.50
C ASP A 93 -14.09 4.23 -4.90
N LYS A 94 -13.25 3.48 -5.61
CA LYS A 94 -13.49 2.98 -6.97
C LYS A 94 -12.93 1.57 -7.15
N ILE A 95 -13.67 0.72 -7.85
CA ILE A 95 -13.20 -0.61 -8.21
C ILE A 95 -13.66 -0.93 -9.64
N VAL A 96 -12.71 -1.36 -10.47
CA VAL A 96 -12.93 -1.70 -11.88
C VAL A 96 -12.44 -3.11 -12.16
N LEU A 97 -13.26 -3.87 -12.90
CA LEU A 97 -12.83 -5.15 -13.46
C LEU A 97 -11.81 -4.86 -14.56
N LEU A 98 -10.68 -5.56 -14.56
CA LEU A 98 -9.66 -5.39 -15.58
C LEU A 98 -9.88 -6.28 -16.80
N GLY A 99 -10.86 -7.19 -16.74
CA GLY A 99 -11.17 -8.14 -17.79
C GLY A 99 -10.08 -9.20 -17.88
N GLY A 100 -10.45 -10.46 -17.67
CA GLY A 100 -9.74 -11.54 -18.35
C GLY A 100 -10.01 -11.38 -19.85
N GLU A 101 -9.02 -11.60 -20.71
CA GLU A 101 -9.28 -11.77 -22.13
C GLU A 101 -10.46 -12.73 -22.28
N SER A 102 -11.56 -12.24 -22.86
CA SER A 102 -12.66 -13.11 -23.27
C SER A 102 -12.08 -14.03 -24.34
N ASN A 103 -11.80 -15.28 -23.96
CA ASN A 103 -11.55 -16.34 -24.93
C ASN A 103 -12.89 -16.77 -25.54
#